data_AF-X0ZXF6-F1
#
_entry.id   AF-X0ZXF6-F1
#
_cell.length_a   1.000
_cell.length_b   1.000
_cell.length_c   1.000
_cell.angle_alpha   90.00
_cell.angle_beta   90.00
_cell.angle_gamma   90.00
#
_symmetry.space_group_name_H-M   'P 1'
#
loop_
_entity.id
_entity.type
_entity.pdbx_description
1 polymer ?
#
loop_
_entity_poly.entity_id
_entity_poly.type
_entity_poly.pdbx_seq_one_letter_code
_entity_poly.pdbx_strand_id
1 'polypeptide(L)'
;MNHVAQKGFVCRGVLLDAVALRGGQLPIPKANSSSDPGIITDKDVQEMVKRQGIDPIGEGDCVFLYTGHGDIWHPKNWDTYDAAEKKKRAALFNSGEPGFGISACEYMAKQKIILWGSDVWASEAVGKGFGGENEQPFECHMNMMTRSGIWNLENLDLSQLIADKAYEFLFAWSPLKIKGGTGSPGNPIAMY
;
A
#
# COMPACT_ATOMS: atom_id res chain seq x y z
N MET A 1 15.90 11.51 -6.25
CA MET A 1 15.06 11.01 -7.37
C MET A 1 15.69 10.98 -8.76
N ASN A 2 16.75 11.72 -9.08
CA ASN A 2 17.24 11.84 -10.47
C ASN A 2 17.61 10.51 -11.17
N HIS A 3 18.05 9.47 -10.44
CA HIS A 3 18.47 8.21 -11.05
C HIS A 3 17.31 7.26 -11.40
N VAL A 4 16.24 7.22 -10.59
CA VAL A 4 15.07 6.37 -10.87
C VAL A 4 14.14 7.04 -11.88
N ALA A 5 14.00 8.37 -11.83
CA ALA A 5 13.26 9.14 -12.84
C ALA A 5 13.89 9.10 -14.26
N GLN A 6 15.07 8.51 -14.41
CA GLN A 6 15.70 8.27 -15.71
C GLN A 6 15.23 6.96 -16.37
N LYS A 7 14.76 5.98 -15.57
CA LYS A 7 14.34 4.66 -16.07
C LYS A 7 12.83 4.42 -15.91
N GLY A 8 12.24 4.93 -14.83
CA GLY A 8 10.89 4.57 -14.42
C GLY A 8 10.81 3.14 -13.89
N PHE A 9 9.59 2.70 -13.62
CA PHE A 9 9.21 1.35 -13.23
C PHE A 9 8.38 0.76 -14.37
N VAL A 10 8.84 -0.37 -14.90
CA VAL A 10 8.06 -1.23 -15.78
C VAL A 10 8.28 -2.65 -15.24
N CYS A 11 7.27 -3.18 -14.56
CA CYS A 11 7.34 -4.41 -13.77
C CYS A 11 6.01 -5.14 -13.85
N ARG A 12 5.98 -6.38 -13.34
CA ARG A 12 4.73 -7.01 -12.94
C ARG A 12 4.23 -6.31 -11.68
N GLY A 13 3.01 -5.80 -11.73
CA GLY A 13 2.23 -5.35 -10.60
C GLY A 13 1.49 -6.52 -9.97
N VAL A 14 1.55 -6.62 -8.64
CA VAL A 14 0.83 -7.61 -7.84
C VAL A 14 -0.08 -6.85 -6.88
N LEU A 15 -1.38 -7.06 -6.96
CA LEU A 15 -2.35 -6.47 -6.04
C LEU A 15 -2.81 -7.50 -5.03
N LEU A 16 -2.69 -7.18 -3.74
CA LEU A 16 -3.13 -7.98 -2.60
C LEU A 16 -4.44 -7.42 -2.05
N ASP A 17 -5.49 -8.24 -2.03
CA ASP A 17 -6.84 -7.87 -1.63
C ASP A 17 -7.08 -8.20 -0.15
N ALA A 18 -6.66 -7.28 0.73
CA ALA A 18 -6.82 -7.47 2.18
C ALA A 18 -8.29 -7.39 2.60
N VAL A 19 -9.10 -6.63 1.87
CA VAL A 19 -10.55 -6.54 2.11
C VAL A 19 -11.19 -7.91 1.91
N ALA A 20 -10.88 -8.62 0.82
CA ALA A 20 -11.35 -9.99 0.62
C ALA A 20 -10.80 -10.97 1.67
N LEU A 21 -9.55 -10.82 2.11
CA LEU A 21 -8.96 -11.64 3.16
C LEU A 21 -9.70 -11.47 4.50
N ARG A 22 -10.03 -10.23 4.87
CA ARG A 22 -10.64 -9.87 6.16
C ARG A 22 -12.17 -9.84 6.14
N GLY A 23 -12.78 -9.89 4.97
CA GLY A 23 -14.23 -9.84 4.79
C GLY A 23 -14.84 -8.43 4.89
N GLY A 24 -14.04 -7.38 4.72
CA GLY A 24 -14.48 -5.99 4.80
C GLY A 24 -13.32 -5.01 4.89
N GLN A 25 -13.64 -3.71 4.83
CA GLN A 25 -12.66 -2.64 5.02
C GLN A 25 -11.86 -2.87 6.31
N LEU A 26 -10.54 -2.78 6.22
CA LEU A 26 -9.68 -3.01 7.37
C LEU A 26 -9.85 -1.88 8.40
N PRO A 27 -9.87 -2.22 9.71
CA PRO A 27 -9.92 -1.21 10.76
C PRO A 27 -8.53 -0.58 10.98
N ILE A 28 -8.50 0.65 11.49
CA ILE A 28 -7.26 1.24 12.02
C ILE A 28 -6.78 0.38 13.21
N PRO A 29 -5.50 -0.04 13.24
CA PRO A 29 -4.98 -0.87 14.33
C PRO A 29 -5.11 -0.20 15.69
N LYS A 30 -5.50 -0.98 16.70
CA LYS A 30 -5.66 -0.52 18.08
C LYS A 30 -4.58 -1.06 19.01
N ALA A 31 -3.88 -2.10 18.60
CA ALA A 31 -2.78 -2.69 19.33
C ALA A 31 -1.56 -2.85 18.42
N ASN A 32 -0.37 -2.71 19.02
CA ASN A 32 0.88 -3.07 18.36
C ASN A 32 1.09 -4.58 18.43
N SER A 33 0.39 -5.32 17.58
CA SER A 33 0.37 -6.78 17.59
C SER A 33 0.05 -7.34 16.21
N SER A 34 0.76 -8.40 15.81
CA SER A 34 0.49 -9.13 14.57
C SER A 34 -0.89 -9.80 14.50
N SER A 35 -1.62 -9.85 15.63
CA SER A 35 -3.00 -10.34 15.68
C SER A 35 -4.07 -9.26 15.45
N ASP A 36 -3.69 -7.98 15.35
CA ASP A 36 -4.64 -6.89 15.08
C ASP A 36 -5.12 -6.97 13.62
N PRO A 37 -6.44 -6.97 13.35
CA PRO A 37 -6.98 -7.16 12.01
C PRO A 37 -6.63 -6.05 11.01
N GLY A 38 -6.23 -4.86 11.49
CA GLY A 38 -5.75 -3.76 10.66
C GLY A 38 -4.32 -3.95 10.14
N ILE A 39 -3.63 -4.99 10.59
CA ILE A 39 -2.24 -5.26 10.27
C ILE A 39 -2.14 -6.49 9.35
N ILE A 40 -1.41 -6.32 8.25
CA ILE A 40 -1.14 -7.37 7.28
C ILE A 40 0.25 -7.94 7.51
N THR A 41 0.30 -9.19 7.96
CA THR A 41 1.53 -9.93 8.26
C THR A 41 2.09 -10.64 7.03
N ASP A 42 3.30 -11.20 7.14
CA ASP A 42 3.89 -12.07 6.11
C ASP A 42 2.98 -13.24 5.73
N LYS A 43 2.34 -13.86 6.73
CA LYS A 43 1.38 -14.95 6.54
C LYS A 43 0.14 -14.49 5.79
N ASP A 44 -0.32 -13.28 6.05
CA ASP A 44 -1.46 -12.69 5.33
C ASP A 44 -1.12 -12.44 3.86
N VAL A 45 0.09 -11.94 3.58
CA VAL A 45 0.59 -11.78 2.21
C VAL A 45 0.59 -13.12 1.47
N GLN A 46 1.16 -14.15 2.08
CA GLN A 46 1.21 -15.50 1.50
C GLN A 46 -0.19 -16.09 1.29
N GLU A 47 -1.11 -15.86 2.23
CA GLU A 47 -2.48 -16.32 2.12
C GLU A 47 -3.25 -15.58 1.02
N MET A 48 -3.05 -14.26 0.85
CA MET A 48 -3.65 -13.49 -0.25
C MET A 48 -3.17 -14.00 -1.61
N VAL A 49 -1.85 -14.19 -1.79
CA VAL A 49 -1.26 -14.77 -3.00
C VAL A 49 -1.94 -16.11 -3.33
N LYS A 50 -2.06 -16.99 -2.33
CA LYS A 50 -2.70 -18.30 -2.48
C LYS A 50 -4.19 -18.20 -2.82
N ARG A 51 -4.96 -17.38 -2.10
CA ARG A 51 -6.42 -17.24 -2.29
C ARG A 51 -6.79 -16.62 -3.63
N GLN A 52 -5.99 -15.66 -4.06
CA GLN A 52 -6.16 -15.00 -5.36
C GLN A 52 -5.71 -15.88 -6.52
N GLY A 53 -4.92 -16.94 -6.25
CA GLY A 53 -4.46 -17.88 -7.26
C GLY A 53 -3.42 -17.28 -8.21
N ILE A 54 -2.64 -16.30 -7.72
CA ILE A 54 -1.62 -15.58 -8.49
C ILE A 54 -0.24 -16.19 -8.30
N ASP A 55 0.68 -15.88 -9.22
CA ASP A 55 2.07 -16.34 -9.10
C ASP A 55 2.74 -15.75 -7.84
N PRO A 56 3.63 -16.51 -7.16
CA PRO A 56 4.37 -16.02 -6.01
C PRO A 56 5.06 -14.67 -6.28
N ILE A 57 5.10 -13.81 -5.26
CA ILE A 57 5.87 -12.56 -5.31
C ILE A 57 7.35 -12.91 -5.45
N GLY A 58 8.05 -12.20 -6.33
CA GLY A 58 9.44 -12.44 -6.68
C GLY A 58 10.21 -11.16 -7.01
N GLU A 59 11.45 -11.39 -7.47
CA GLU A 59 12.41 -10.32 -7.75
C GLU A 59 11.89 -9.41 -8.86
N GLY A 60 11.89 -8.09 -8.62
CA GLY A 60 11.47 -7.10 -9.60
C GLY A 60 9.99 -6.72 -9.57
N ASP A 61 9.16 -7.37 -8.75
CA ASP A 61 7.73 -7.04 -8.67
C ASP A 61 7.48 -5.69 -8.00
N CYS A 62 6.32 -5.13 -8.33
CA CYS A 62 5.73 -3.97 -7.69
C CYS A 62 4.47 -4.43 -6.94
N VAL A 63 4.47 -4.39 -5.61
CA VAL A 63 3.41 -4.99 -4.78
C VAL A 63 2.51 -3.92 -4.17
N PHE A 64 1.20 -4.09 -4.32
CA PHE A 64 0.19 -3.14 -3.88
C PHE A 64 -0.79 -3.80 -2.91
N LEU A 65 -1.22 -3.07 -1.90
CA LEU A 65 -2.22 -3.51 -0.93
C LEU A 65 -3.50 -2.70 -1.06
N TYR A 66 -4.63 -3.38 -1.20
CA TYR A 66 -5.93 -2.75 -1.06
C TYR A 66 -6.53 -3.06 0.32
N THR A 67 -6.68 -2.02 1.14
CA THR A 67 -7.21 -2.09 2.51
C THR A 67 -8.65 -1.61 2.62
N GLY A 68 -9.13 -0.86 1.62
CA GLY A 68 -10.41 -0.15 1.62
C GLY A 68 -10.40 1.14 2.43
N HIS A 69 -9.30 1.51 3.07
CA HIS A 69 -9.20 2.77 3.83
C HIS A 69 -9.07 3.98 2.90
N GLY A 70 -8.51 3.80 1.71
CA GLY A 70 -8.53 4.81 0.64
C GLY A 70 -9.94 5.25 0.25
N ASP A 71 -10.93 4.37 0.41
CA ASP A 71 -12.33 4.64 0.04
C ASP A 71 -13.00 5.70 0.93
N ILE A 72 -12.40 6.01 2.09
CA ILE A 72 -12.83 7.11 2.96
C ILE A 72 -12.72 8.45 2.22
N TRP A 73 -11.66 8.60 1.40
CA TRP A 73 -11.31 9.77 0.62
C TRP A 73 -11.74 9.66 -0.86
N HIS A 74 -12.50 8.64 -1.24
CA HIS A 74 -12.70 8.28 -2.66
C HIS A 74 -13.22 9.43 -3.54
N PRO A 75 -12.52 9.79 -4.64
CA PRO A 75 -12.81 10.97 -5.44
C PRO A 75 -14.20 10.94 -6.09
N LYS A 76 -14.67 9.76 -6.52
CA LYS A 76 -16.00 9.56 -7.15
C LYS A 76 -17.15 10.12 -6.31
N ASN A 77 -17.08 10.01 -4.99
CA ASN A 77 -18.15 10.46 -4.09
C ASN A 77 -17.79 11.75 -3.37
N TRP A 78 -16.52 12.18 -3.40
CA TRP A 78 -16.04 13.31 -2.62
C TRP A 78 -16.88 14.56 -2.84
N ASP A 79 -17.18 14.89 -4.09
CA ASP A 79 -17.94 16.10 -4.43
C ASP A 79 -19.43 16.01 -4.06
N THR A 80 -19.94 14.82 -3.74
CA THR A 80 -21.33 14.61 -3.28
C THR A 80 -21.51 14.91 -1.79
N TYR A 81 -20.43 14.92 -1.02
CA TYR A 81 -20.48 15.16 0.43
C TYR A 81 -20.55 16.65 0.75
N ASP A 82 -21.31 16.98 1.79
CA ASP A 82 -21.30 18.33 2.36
C ASP A 82 -19.99 18.63 3.13
N ALA A 83 -19.82 19.88 3.54
CA ALA A 83 -18.62 20.31 4.24
C ALA A 83 -18.39 19.59 5.59
N ALA A 84 -19.46 19.21 6.29
CA ALA A 84 -19.36 18.54 7.58
C ALA A 84 -18.88 17.10 7.42
N GLU A 85 -19.43 16.38 6.45
CA GLU A 85 -19.04 15.01 6.12
C GLU A 85 -17.62 14.96 5.54
N LYS A 86 -17.24 15.90 4.67
CA LYS A 86 -15.86 16.04 4.19
C LYS A 86 -14.87 16.20 5.35
N LYS A 87 -15.20 17.05 6.33
CA LYS A 87 -14.37 17.25 7.53
C LYS A 87 -14.25 15.98 8.37
N LYS A 88 -15.35 15.24 8.57
CA LYS A 88 -15.36 13.98 9.32
C LYS A 88 -14.51 12.91 8.64
N ARG A 89 -14.63 12.76 7.32
CA ARG A 89 -13.86 11.80 6.51
C ARG A 89 -12.38 12.12 6.51
N ALA A 90 -12.03 13.39 6.32
CA ALA A 90 -10.64 13.85 6.43
C ALA A 90 -10.05 13.53 7.81
N ALA A 91 -10.80 13.77 8.89
CA ALA A 91 -10.36 13.46 10.24
C ALA A 91 -10.17 11.94 10.44
N LEU A 92 -11.06 11.11 9.91
CA LEU A 92 -10.96 9.66 10.01
C LEU A 92 -9.76 9.11 9.22
N PHE A 93 -9.59 9.54 7.98
CA PHE A 93 -8.50 9.10 7.11
C PHE A 93 -7.12 9.40 7.73
N ASN A 94 -7.00 10.55 8.40
CA ASN A 94 -5.76 11.00 9.06
C ASN A 94 -5.62 10.53 10.53
N SER A 95 -6.55 9.73 11.06
CA SER A 95 -6.49 9.27 12.46
C SER A 95 -5.60 8.04 12.69
N GLY A 96 -5.05 7.49 11.60
CA GLY A 96 -4.31 6.24 11.52
C GLY A 96 -4.69 5.52 10.23
N GLU A 97 -4.08 4.36 9.98
CA GLU A 97 -4.39 3.53 8.81
C GLU A 97 -4.08 2.05 9.05
N PRO A 98 -4.85 1.13 8.45
CA PRO A 98 -4.39 -0.24 8.26
C PRO A 98 -3.27 -0.31 7.21
N GLY A 99 -2.52 -1.39 7.19
CA GLY A 99 -1.47 -1.57 6.19
C GLY A 99 -0.56 -2.76 6.47
N PHE A 100 0.58 -2.79 5.79
CA PHE A 100 1.60 -3.81 6.03
C PHE A 100 2.21 -3.70 7.44
N GLY A 101 2.34 -4.83 8.11
CA GLY A 101 3.17 -5.00 9.29
C GLY A 101 4.64 -5.25 8.93
N ILE A 102 5.55 -5.10 9.89
CA ILE A 102 6.99 -5.27 9.64
C ILE A 102 7.32 -6.67 9.11
N SER A 103 6.64 -7.72 9.56
CA SER A 103 6.85 -9.08 9.03
C SER A 103 6.59 -9.17 7.53
N ALA A 104 5.51 -8.54 7.03
CA ALA A 104 5.20 -8.49 5.61
C ALA A 104 6.28 -7.72 4.83
N CYS A 105 6.70 -6.56 5.35
CA CYS A 105 7.75 -5.75 4.74
C CYS A 105 9.08 -6.51 4.65
N GLU A 106 9.49 -7.21 5.71
CA GLU A 106 10.69 -8.06 5.69
C GLU A 106 10.57 -9.23 4.71
N TYR A 107 9.41 -9.88 4.63
CA TYR A 107 9.15 -10.95 3.67
C TYR A 107 9.29 -10.44 2.23
N MET A 108 8.64 -9.32 1.91
CA MET A 108 8.70 -8.70 0.58
C MET A 108 10.11 -8.22 0.23
N ALA A 109 10.83 -7.62 1.18
CA ALA A 109 12.23 -7.23 0.99
C ALA A 109 13.13 -8.43 0.66
N LYS A 110 12.92 -9.59 1.33
CA LYS A 110 13.64 -10.84 1.02
C LYS A 110 13.32 -11.35 -0.40
N GLN A 111 12.13 -11.08 -0.93
CA GLN A 111 11.80 -11.41 -2.32
C GLN A 111 12.41 -10.42 -3.33
N LYS A 112 13.04 -9.33 -2.88
CA LYS A 112 13.63 -8.28 -3.72
C LYS A 112 12.63 -7.64 -4.68
N ILE A 113 11.44 -7.33 -4.18
CA ILE A 113 10.52 -6.44 -4.88
C ILE A 113 11.17 -5.06 -5.03
N ILE A 114 10.73 -4.27 -6.00
CA ILE A 114 11.35 -2.95 -6.29
C ILE A 114 10.48 -1.78 -5.87
N LEU A 115 9.18 -2.02 -5.67
CA LEU A 115 8.22 -1.02 -5.25
C LEU A 115 7.13 -1.66 -4.40
N TRP A 116 6.72 -0.98 -3.34
CA TRP A 116 5.56 -1.32 -2.53
C TRP A 116 4.60 -0.13 -2.47
N GLY A 117 3.30 -0.38 -2.30
CA GLY A 117 2.32 0.68 -2.24
C GLY A 117 0.94 0.22 -1.77
N SER A 118 0.03 1.17 -1.65
CA SER A 118 -1.33 0.89 -1.17
C SER A 118 -2.31 2.03 -1.45
N ASP A 119 -3.57 1.80 -1.08
CA ASP A 119 -4.62 2.80 -1.03
C ASP A 119 -4.55 3.75 0.18
N VAL A 120 -3.48 3.70 0.98
CA VAL A 120 -3.32 4.50 2.21
C VAL A 120 -2.07 5.40 2.18
N TRP A 121 -1.90 6.27 3.17
CA TRP A 121 -0.95 7.38 3.16
C TRP A 121 0.46 7.05 3.66
N ALA A 122 0.70 5.87 4.23
CA ALA A 122 2.02 5.36 4.61
C ALA A 122 2.27 3.92 4.11
N SER A 123 1.25 3.23 3.60
CA SER A 123 1.28 1.82 3.15
C SER A 123 1.61 0.78 4.22
N GLU A 124 2.12 1.19 5.37
CA GLU A 124 2.31 0.37 6.55
C GLU A 124 1.20 0.65 7.57
N ALA A 125 0.97 -0.32 8.44
CA ALA A 125 -0.01 -0.16 9.51
C ALA A 125 0.42 0.95 10.48
N VAL A 126 -0.43 1.97 10.63
CA VAL A 126 -0.21 3.07 11.58
C VAL A 126 -1.34 3.11 12.60
N GLY A 127 -1.08 2.52 13.76
CA GLY A 127 -1.99 2.50 14.89
C GLY A 127 -1.54 3.41 16.04
N LYS A 128 -1.75 2.94 17.27
CA LYS A 128 -1.31 3.62 18.50
C LYS A 128 0.20 3.91 18.44
N GLY A 129 0.57 5.16 18.78
CA GLY A 129 1.97 5.57 18.84
C GLY A 129 2.68 5.58 17.48
N PHE A 130 1.92 5.56 16.38
CA PHE A 130 2.41 5.41 15.01
C PHE A 130 3.09 4.06 14.70
N GLY A 131 2.91 3.05 15.57
CA GLY A 131 3.45 1.71 15.36
C GLY A 131 2.49 0.78 14.63
N GLY A 132 3.05 -0.27 14.03
CA GLY A 132 2.36 -1.39 13.39
C GLY A 132 2.41 -2.63 14.28
N GLU A 133 3.02 -3.72 13.81
CA GLU A 133 3.14 -4.98 14.59
C GLU A 133 3.90 -4.82 15.91
N ASN A 134 4.74 -3.80 16.01
CA ASN A 134 5.45 -3.42 17.22
C ASN A 134 5.34 -1.90 17.44
N GLU A 135 5.93 -1.41 18.52
CA GLU A 135 5.83 0.01 18.93
C GLU A 135 6.74 0.94 18.12
N GLN A 136 7.65 0.43 17.28
CA GLN A 136 8.54 1.27 16.49
C GLN A 136 7.76 1.97 15.37
N PRO A 137 7.79 3.31 15.33
CA PRO A 137 7.04 4.05 14.34
C PRO A 137 7.71 3.97 12.96
N PHE A 138 6.90 3.77 11.93
CA PHE A 138 7.33 3.78 10.52
C PHE A 138 8.48 2.80 10.20
N GLU A 139 8.44 1.61 10.80
CA GLU A 139 9.53 0.65 10.66
C GLU A 139 9.58 0.04 9.25
N CYS A 140 8.44 -0.14 8.60
CA CYS A 140 8.40 -0.58 7.21
C CYS A 140 9.05 0.43 6.28
N HIS A 141 8.79 1.74 6.42
CA HIS A 141 9.47 2.77 5.65
C HIS A 141 10.99 2.68 5.78
N MET A 142 11.49 2.57 7.02
CA MET A 142 12.93 2.45 7.26
C MET A 142 13.51 1.18 6.62
N ASN A 143 12.81 0.04 6.76
CA ASN A 143 13.28 -1.24 6.24
C ASN A 143 13.25 -1.30 4.71
N MET A 144 12.14 -0.89 4.11
CA MET A 144 11.92 -0.96 2.66
C MET A 144 12.78 0.08 1.93
N MET A 145 12.70 1.36 2.32
CA MET A 145 13.35 2.43 1.57
C MET A 145 14.81 2.59 1.94
N THR A 146 15.13 2.76 3.23
CA THR A 146 16.48 3.12 3.67
C THR A 146 17.42 1.91 3.69
N ARG A 147 16.96 0.76 4.20
CA ARG A 147 17.80 -0.44 4.32
C ARG A 147 17.83 -1.28 3.05
N SER A 148 16.71 -1.35 2.32
CA SER A 148 16.57 -2.26 1.17
C SER A 148 16.53 -1.55 -0.19
N GLY A 149 16.39 -0.22 -0.23
CA GLY A 149 16.35 0.54 -1.49
C GLY A 149 15.08 0.33 -2.33
N ILE A 150 14.00 -0.12 -1.70
CA ILE A 150 12.68 -0.40 -2.29
C ILE A 150 11.80 0.84 -2.18
N TRP A 151 11.16 1.23 -3.27
CA TRP A 151 10.43 2.50 -3.36
C TRP A 151 8.98 2.37 -2.88
N ASN A 152 8.42 3.44 -2.32
CA ASN A 152 7.02 3.49 -1.88
C ASN A 152 6.13 4.24 -2.89
N LEU A 153 4.85 3.88 -2.96
CA LEU A 153 3.82 4.60 -3.70
C LEU A 153 2.47 4.56 -2.94
N GLU A 154 2.02 5.71 -2.47
CA GLU A 154 0.91 5.86 -1.52
C GLU A 154 -0.33 6.46 -2.17
N ASN A 155 -1.47 6.33 -1.48
CA ASN A 155 -2.76 6.93 -1.84
C ASN A 155 -3.26 6.52 -3.22
N LEU A 156 -3.07 5.26 -3.59
CA LEU A 156 -3.49 4.73 -4.87
C LEU A 156 -5.00 4.50 -4.91
N ASP A 157 -5.62 4.80 -6.06
CA ASP A 157 -6.94 4.26 -6.38
C ASP A 157 -6.76 2.88 -7.02
N LEU A 158 -7.14 1.85 -6.28
CA LEU A 158 -7.06 0.43 -6.69
C LEU A 158 -8.45 -0.15 -6.99
N SER A 159 -9.51 0.66 -6.91
CA SER A 159 -10.90 0.20 -6.93
C SER A 159 -11.26 -0.56 -8.21
N GLN A 160 -10.78 -0.08 -9.36
CA GLN A 160 -11.06 -0.72 -10.65
C GLN A 160 -10.37 -2.09 -10.77
N LEU A 161 -9.12 -2.21 -10.34
CA LEU A 161 -8.40 -3.49 -10.33
C LEU A 161 -9.08 -4.51 -9.43
N ILE A 162 -9.59 -4.06 -8.27
CA ILE A 162 -10.36 -4.91 -7.35
C ILE A 162 -11.68 -5.35 -7.98
N ALA A 163 -12.41 -4.43 -8.61
CA ALA A 163 -13.68 -4.74 -9.27
C ALA A 163 -13.51 -5.78 -10.39
N ASP A 164 -12.43 -5.67 -11.16
CA ASP A 164 -12.12 -6.58 -12.27
C ASP A 164 -11.38 -7.85 -11.82
N LYS A 165 -10.98 -7.93 -10.55
CA LYS A 165 -10.12 -8.99 -9.99
C LYS A 165 -8.78 -9.13 -10.75
N ALA A 166 -8.26 -8.01 -11.23
CA ALA A 166 -6.99 -7.91 -11.92
C ALA A 166 -5.84 -7.85 -10.90
N TYR A 167 -5.49 -9.01 -10.36
CA TYR A 167 -4.50 -9.13 -9.30
C TYR A 167 -3.05 -9.16 -9.80
N GLU A 168 -2.85 -9.43 -11.09
CA GLU A 168 -1.56 -9.36 -11.77
C GLU A 168 -1.70 -8.52 -13.02
N PHE A 169 -0.77 -7.61 -13.25
CA PHE A 169 -0.85 -6.66 -14.36
C PHE A 169 0.52 -6.15 -14.76
N LEU A 170 0.64 -5.57 -15.94
CA LEU A 170 1.80 -4.76 -16.27
C LEU A 170 1.65 -3.41 -15.56
N PHE A 171 2.58 -3.09 -14.67
CA PHE A 171 2.66 -1.79 -14.01
C PHE A 171 3.69 -0.90 -14.68
N ALA A 172 3.29 0.31 -15.03
CA ALA A 172 4.16 1.34 -15.58
C ALA A 172 4.00 2.66 -14.82
N TRP A 173 5.12 3.20 -14.33
CA TRP A 173 5.14 4.51 -13.70
C TRP A 173 6.51 5.16 -13.83
N SER A 174 6.55 6.46 -14.07
CA SER A 174 7.79 7.24 -13.97
C SER A 174 7.55 8.45 -13.05
N PRO A 175 8.38 8.65 -12.01
CA PRO A 175 8.32 9.87 -11.23
C PRO A 175 8.74 11.08 -12.06
N LEU A 176 8.24 12.25 -11.69
CA LEU A 176 8.65 13.53 -12.25
C LEU A 176 10.13 13.80 -11.94
N LYS A 177 10.80 14.47 -12.87
CA LYS A 177 12.22 14.86 -12.73
C LYS A 177 12.35 16.13 -11.89
N ILE A 178 12.16 15.98 -10.57
CA ILE A 178 12.26 17.08 -9.61
C ILE A 178 13.67 17.10 -9.01
N LYS A 179 14.42 18.17 -9.27
CA LYS A 179 15.78 18.34 -8.72
C LYS A 179 15.71 18.45 -7.19
N GLY A 180 16.40 17.56 -6.48
CA GLY A 180 16.37 17.50 -5.02
C GLY A 180 15.08 16.89 -4.44
N GLY A 181 14.15 16.43 -5.29
CA GLY A 181 12.92 15.79 -4.83
C GLY A 181 13.18 14.48 -4.10
N THR A 182 12.52 14.34 -2.95
CA THR A 182 12.40 13.09 -2.17
C THR A 182 11.21 12.24 -2.62
N GLY A 183 10.21 12.87 -3.23
CA GLY A 183 8.95 12.30 -3.69
C GLY A 183 8.49 12.94 -5.01
N SER A 184 7.50 12.32 -5.66
CA SER A 184 6.84 12.85 -6.85
C SER A 184 5.38 12.41 -6.86
N PRO A 185 4.42 13.28 -7.22
CA PRO A 185 3.11 12.81 -7.65
C PRO A 185 3.24 11.98 -8.93
N GLY A 186 2.25 11.13 -9.19
CA GLY A 186 2.29 10.21 -10.30
C GLY A 186 0.89 9.84 -10.82
N ASN A 187 0.86 9.38 -12.06
CA ASN A 187 -0.28 8.64 -12.62
C ASN A 187 0.22 7.23 -12.99
N PRO A 188 0.32 6.31 -12.03
CA PRO A 188 0.70 4.94 -12.31
C PRO A 188 -0.34 4.27 -13.21
N ILE A 189 0.13 3.48 -14.16
CA ILE A 189 -0.73 2.80 -15.15
C ILE A 189 -0.66 1.30 -14.92
N ALA A 190 -1.82 0.66 -14.84
CA ALA A 190 -1.98 -0.78 -14.90
C ALA A 190 -2.57 -1.18 -16.25
N MET A 191 -2.02 -2.24 -16.86
CA MET A 191 -2.56 -2.87 -18.08
C MET A 191 -2.76 -4.36 -17.80
N TYR A 192 -3.99 -4.85 -18.01
CA TYR A 192 -4.44 -6.18 -17.63
C TYR A 192 -5.52 -6.71 -18.57
#